data_AF-A0A523IC40-F1
#
_entry.id   AF-A0A523IC40-F1
#
_cell.length_a   1.000
_cell.length_b   1.000
_cell.length_c   1.000
_cell.angle_alpha   90.00
_cell.angle_beta   90.00
_cell.angle_gamma   90.00
#
_symmetry.space_group_name_H-M   'P 1'
#
loop_
_entity.id
_entity.type
_entity.pdbx_description
1 polymer ?
#
loop_
_entity_poly.entity_id
_entity_poly.type
_entity_poly.pdbx_seq_one_letter_code
_entity_poly.pdbx_strand_id
1 'polypeptide(L)'
;MRKLTVARKGRTDSEGRGSASVPGRYTPADFEKKWQVKWEADGIYEAADHVEGKENYFALSMFPYPSGDLHIGHWYAYAPADAHARFKRMQGYNVMHPQGFDSFGLPAENAAIEHGADAREWTYANIDNYRRQFREMGTSYDWSRELVTSDPKYYKWNQYFFLQFYKKGLAYREHGLANWCPKDQTTLANEQVKNGLCERCGTIVVKRALPQWFFAITKYADELLEMDQIDWPEKIKTMQRNWIGRSTGTTVGFDVSDFAPGEKIETFTTRIDTVYGATFVVLAPEHPLVEKLTQPEQQEVVDAYLLQASRATEIERTSTEREKTGVETGAFCTNPLNGERIPVLVGDYVLSTYGTGAVMGVPAHDPRDLVFARKYGLEVRVVVAPPGWDGAELETAWVPPGTQVNSGEFDGMPSEEGMEAIADKIEENGWGKRSVTYHLRDWLISRQRYWGTPIPIIYCDDCGTVAVPERDLPVLLPDHV
;
A
#
# COMPACT_ATOMS: atom_id res chain seq x y z
N MET A 1 25.66 45.43 -36.41
CA MET A 1 26.90 45.53 -35.60
C MET A 1 27.12 44.20 -34.90
N ARG A 2 28.26 43.57 -35.24
CA ARG A 2 29.08 42.58 -34.52
C ARG A 2 28.43 41.38 -33.82
N LYS A 3 28.48 40.24 -34.55
CA LYS A 3 28.72 38.90 -34.01
C LYS A 3 30.00 38.91 -33.15
N LEU A 4 29.96 38.30 -31.96
CA LEU A 4 31.13 38.00 -31.14
C LEU A 4 31.34 36.49 -31.10
N THR A 5 32.28 36.06 -31.94
CA THR A 5 32.89 34.74 -31.97
C THR A 5 33.75 34.59 -30.70
N VAL A 6 33.51 33.58 -29.86
CA VAL A 6 34.45 33.18 -28.81
C VAL A 6 35.13 31.89 -29.26
N ALA A 7 36.45 32.01 -29.46
CA ALA A 7 37.33 30.97 -29.94
C ALA A 7 37.53 29.85 -28.90
N ARG A 8 37.52 28.61 -29.37
CA ARG A 8 38.04 27.44 -28.63
C ARG A 8 39.54 27.63 -28.39
N LYS A 9 39.95 27.76 -27.13
CA LYS A 9 41.34 27.58 -26.69
C LYS A 9 41.49 26.14 -26.22
N GLY A 10 42.45 25.41 -26.81
CA GLY A 10 42.77 24.04 -26.47
C GLY A 10 43.10 23.88 -24.99
N ARG A 11 42.55 22.84 -24.37
CA ARG A 11 43.03 22.31 -23.10
C ARG A 11 44.33 21.56 -23.39
N THR A 12 45.43 22.14 -22.94
CA THR A 12 46.70 21.44 -22.73
C THR A 12 46.51 20.45 -21.58
N ASP A 13 46.99 19.22 -21.79
CA ASP A 13 47.11 18.18 -20.79
C ASP A 13 47.78 18.72 -19.51
N SER A 14 47.03 18.75 -18.42
CA SER A 14 47.60 18.93 -17.09
C SER A 14 47.98 17.55 -16.56
N GLU A 15 49.20 17.12 -16.84
CA GLU A 15 49.85 16.04 -16.12
C GLU A 15 49.72 16.26 -14.61
N GLY A 16 49.34 15.19 -13.90
CA GLY A 16 48.98 15.20 -12.49
C GLY A 16 50.09 15.75 -11.61
N ARG A 17 49.83 16.88 -10.96
CA ARG A 17 50.54 17.25 -9.74
C ARG A 17 50.03 16.36 -8.62
N GLY A 18 50.70 15.23 -8.39
CA GLY A 18 50.59 14.51 -7.14
C GLY A 18 50.97 15.45 -6.00
N SER A 19 50.02 15.80 -5.14
CA SER A 19 50.31 16.51 -3.91
C SER A 19 51.11 15.57 -2.99
N ALA A 20 52.42 15.79 -2.87
CA ALA A 20 53.22 15.09 -1.88
C ALA A 20 52.64 15.34 -0.48
N SER A 21 52.40 14.26 0.27
CA SER A 21 51.97 14.28 1.67
C SER A 21 52.93 15.14 2.49
N VAL A 22 52.42 16.16 3.19
CA VAL A 22 53.24 16.97 4.11
C VAL A 22 53.44 16.16 5.39
N PRO A 23 54.69 15.84 5.79
CA PRO A 23 54.95 15.07 7.01
C PRO A 23 54.28 15.71 8.23
N GLY A 24 53.52 14.90 8.99
CA GLY A 24 52.80 15.36 10.19
C GLY A 24 51.40 15.93 9.96
N ARG A 25 50.93 16.05 8.71
CA ARG A 25 49.53 16.45 8.41
C ARG A 25 48.65 15.22 8.21
N TYR A 26 47.44 15.24 8.78
CA TYR A 26 46.42 14.23 8.53
C TYR A 26 46.03 14.21 7.04
N THR A 27 46.31 13.10 6.36
CA THR A 27 45.97 12.85 4.95
C THR A 27 45.29 11.48 4.87
N PRO A 28 43.96 11.40 4.65
CA PRO A 28 43.22 10.13 4.66
C PRO A 28 43.81 9.05 3.74
N ALA A 29 44.21 9.47 2.53
CA ALA A 29 44.80 8.59 1.51
C ALA A 29 46.07 7.85 1.97
N ASP A 30 46.78 8.37 2.98
CA ASP A 30 48.02 7.77 3.47
C ASP A 30 47.78 6.49 4.32
N PHE A 31 46.56 6.30 4.86
CA PHE A 31 46.30 5.19 5.79
C PHE A 31 44.95 4.48 5.65
N GLU A 32 43.92 5.05 5.01
CA GLU A 32 42.60 4.40 4.88
C GLU A 32 42.68 3.05 4.17
N LYS A 33 43.28 3.04 2.96
CA LYS A 33 43.44 1.82 2.15
C LYS A 33 44.24 0.75 2.88
N LYS A 34 45.25 1.14 3.67
CA LYS A 34 46.06 0.23 4.47
C LYS A 34 45.18 -0.56 5.45
N TRP A 35 44.29 0.12 6.17
CA TRP A 35 43.44 -0.54 7.17
C TRP A 35 42.29 -1.31 6.55
N GLN A 36 41.67 -0.80 5.49
CA GLN A 36 40.65 -1.53 4.72
C GLN A 36 41.17 -2.89 4.25
N VAL A 37 42.33 -2.91 3.58
CA VAL A 37 42.98 -4.14 3.12
C VAL A 37 43.32 -5.07 4.27
N LYS A 38 43.85 -4.53 5.38
CA LYS A 38 44.19 -5.34 6.55
C LYS A 38 42.96 -6.01 7.17
N TRP A 39 41.88 -5.26 7.39
CA TRP A 39 40.68 -5.80 8.04
C TRP A 39 39.99 -6.86 7.17
N GLU A 40 39.94 -6.67 5.85
CA GLU A 40 39.40 -7.67 4.93
C GLU A 40 40.28 -8.92 4.90
N ALA A 41 41.61 -8.77 4.81
CA ALA A 41 42.53 -9.91 4.84
C ALA A 41 42.52 -10.69 6.16
N ASP A 42 42.34 -10.01 7.28
CA ASP A 42 42.24 -10.62 8.60
C ASP A 42 40.85 -11.25 8.86
N GLY A 43 39.86 -11.03 8.00
CA GLY A 43 38.50 -11.57 8.14
C GLY A 43 37.75 -11.11 9.41
N ILE A 44 38.14 -9.98 10.02
CA ILE A 44 37.68 -9.61 11.37
C ILE A 44 36.19 -9.28 11.48
N TYR A 45 35.50 -9.14 10.35
CA TYR A 45 34.07 -8.85 10.26
C TYR A 45 33.23 -10.08 9.92
N GLU A 46 33.84 -11.20 9.55
CA GLU A 46 33.13 -12.46 9.35
C GLU A 46 32.52 -12.94 10.67
N ALA A 47 31.20 -13.12 10.69
CA ALA A 47 30.47 -13.51 11.88
C ALA A 47 30.23 -15.02 11.89
N ALA A 48 30.76 -15.71 12.90
CA ALA A 48 30.38 -17.09 13.17
C ALA A 48 28.94 -17.15 13.71
N ASP A 49 28.22 -18.24 13.43
CA ASP A 49 26.84 -18.41 13.94
C ASP A 49 26.78 -18.45 15.48
N HIS A 50 27.85 -18.96 16.10
CA HIS A 50 28.01 -19.01 17.54
C HIS A 50 29.47 -18.86 17.95
N VAL A 51 29.72 -18.12 19.04
CA VAL A 51 31.01 -18.02 19.70
C VAL A 51 30.80 -18.19 21.20
N GLU A 52 31.48 -19.17 21.80
CA GLU A 52 31.36 -19.46 23.22
C GLU A 52 31.70 -18.22 24.07
N GLY A 53 30.87 -17.94 25.07
CA GLY A 53 31.04 -16.80 25.98
C GLY A 53 30.72 -15.43 25.39
N LYS A 54 30.18 -15.35 24.16
CA LYS A 54 29.72 -14.10 23.54
C LYS A 54 28.23 -14.14 23.21
N GLU A 55 27.56 -13.01 23.41
CA GLU A 55 26.19 -12.80 22.96
C GLU A 55 26.17 -12.38 21.48
N ASN A 56 25.26 -12.96 20.70
CA ASN A 56 25.07 -12.60 19.29
C ASN A 56 24.38 -11.24 19.17
N TYR A 57 24.88 -10.39 18.28
CA TYR A 57 24.27 -9.10 17.99
C TYR A 57 24.11 -8.94 16.48
N PHE A 58 22.86 -8.81 16.01
CA PHE A 58 22.57 -8.61 14.59
C PHE A 58 22.38 -7.10 14.32
N ALA A 59 23.40 -6.47 13.72
CA ALA A 59 23.33 -5.10 13.24
C ALA A 59 22.87 -5.11 11.78
N LEU A 60 21.66 -4.62 11.50
CA LEU A 60 21.11 -4.58 10.15
C LEU A 60 20.80 -3.15 9.71
N SER A 61 21.27 -2.79 8.53
CA SER A 61 20.82 -1.61 7.79
C SER A 61 19.98 -2.06 6.60
N MET A 62 19.00 -1.26 6.18
CA MET A 62 18.28 -1.54 4.94
C MET A 62 19.26 -1.53 3.76
N PHE A 63 19.42 -2.68 3.12
CA PHE A 63 20.26 -2.84 1.93
C PHE A 63 19.79 -1.96 0.74
N PRO A 64 20.71 -1.49 -0.13
CA PRO A 64 20.39 -0.51 -1.15
C PRO A 64 19.82 -1.14 -2.42
N TYR A 65 19.08 -0.32 -3.19
CA TYR A 65 18.78 -0.59 -4.59
C TYR A 65 20.01 -0.26 -5.46
N PRO A 66 20.52 -1.18 -6.31
CA PRO A 66 21.65 -0.94 -7.20
C PRO A 66 21.21 -0.19 -8.47
N SER A 67 20.72 1.04 -8.30
CA SER A 67 20.17 1.87 -9.38
C SER A 67 21.13 2.95 -9.90
N GLY A 68 22.36 3.04 -9.38
CA GLY A 68 23.36 4.02 -9.79
C GLY A 68 24.58 4.06 -8.87
N ASP A 69 24.97 5.25 -8.42
CA ASP A 69 26.06 5.50 -7.47
C ASP A 69 25.56 5.74 -6.03
N LEU A 70 26.36 5.37 -5.02
CA LEU A 70 26.06 5.75 -3.64
C LEU A 70 26.17 7.27 -3.45
N HIS A 71 25.04 7.93 -3.18
CA HIS A 71 24.98 9.34 -2.78
C HIS A 71 25.05 9.56 -1.25
N ILE A 72 25.13 10.83 -0.81
CA ILE A 72 25.25 11.21 0.61
C ILE A 72 24.12 10.68 1.52
N GLY A 73 22.91 10.49 0.98
CA GLY A 73 21.82 9.84 1.72
C GLY A 73 22.15 8.40 2.16
N HIS A 74 22.86 7.62 1.34
CA HIS A 74 23.35 6.30 1.72
C HIS A 74 24.40 6.39 2.83
N TRP A 75 25.34 7.32 2.71
CA TRP A 75 26.37 7.56 3.74
C TRP A 75 25.74 7.90 5.09
N TYR A 76 24.70 8.74 5.10
CA TYR A 76 23.97 9.10 6.31
C TYR A 76 23.30 7.88 6.98
N ALA A 77 22.81 6.92 6.20
CA ALA A 77 22.21 5.70 6.74
C ALA A 77 23.26 4.69 7.23
N TYR A 78 24.32 4.47 6.46
CA TYR A 78 25.27 3.37 6.72
C TYR A 78 26.40 3.72 7.68
N ALA A 79 26.91 4.95 7.69
CA ALA A 79 28.04 5.29 8.56
C ALA A 79 27.70 5.25 10.07
N PRO A 80 26.55 5.77 10.54
CA PRO A 80 26.17 5.63 11.95
C PRO A 80 25.90 4.17 12.35
N ALA A 81 25.28 3.39 11.47
CA ALA A 81 25.04 1.97 11.70
C ALA A 81 26.35 1.19 11.82
N ASP A 82 27.33 1.49 10.95
CA ASP A 82 28.67 0.92 11.01
C ASP A 82 29.41 1.26 12.31
N ALA A 83 29.37 2.53 12.73
CA ALA A 83 29.93 2.96 14.00
C ALA A 83 29.32 2.20 15.18
N HIS A 84 28.01 1.97 15.16
CA HIS A 84 27.32 1.21 16.19
C HIS A 84 27.69 -0.29 16.16
N ALA A 85 27.78 -0.90 14.99
CA ALA A 85 28.22 -2.30 14.84
C ALA A 85 29.64 -2.51 15.39
N ARG A 86 30.56 -1.58 15.08
CA ARG A 86 31.94 -1.56 15.62
C ARG A 86 31.93 -1.39 17.14
N PHE A 87 31.12 -0.46 17.65
CA PHE A 87 30.96 -0.25 19.10
C PHE A 87 30.51 -1.52 19.81
N LYS A 88 29.48 -2.21 19.30
CA LYS A 88 29.00 -3.49 19.85
C LYS A 88 30.09 -4.57 19.80
N ARG A 89 30.85 -4.66 18.70
CA ARG A 89 31.97 -5.61 18.60
C ARG A 89 33.04 -5.35 19.66
N MET A 90 33.37 -4.07 19.90
CA MET A 90 34.32 -3.65 20.94
C MET A 90 33.82 -3.90 22.36
N GLN A 91 32.49 -3.94 22.58
CA GLN A 91 31.88 -4.35 23.85
C GLN A 91 31.93 -5.88 24.09
N GLY A 92 32.43 -6.66 23.13
CA GLY A 92 32.63 -8.10 23.26
C GLY A 92 31.55 -8.97 22.62
N TYR A 93 30.53 -8.39 21.97
CA TYR A 93 29.49 -9.13 21.26
C TYR A 93 30.03 -9.86 20.03
N ASN A 94 29.39 -10.98 19.66
CA ASN A 94 29.55 -11.61 18.35
C ASN A 94 28.63 -10.90 17.34
N VAL A 95 29.18 -9.90 16.64
CA VAL A 95 28.39 -9.03 15.77
C VAL A 95 28.30 -9.60 14.35
N MET A 96 27.07 -9.84 13.89
CA MET A 96 26.76 -10.02 12.46
C MET A 96 26.29 -8.68 11.90
N HIS A 97 27.04 -8.14 10.94
CA HIS A 97 26.71 -6.91 10.21
C HIS A 97 26.74 -7.21 8.70
N PRO A 98 25.65 -7.75 8.12
CA PRO A 98 25.64 -8.15 6.73
C PRO A 98 25.31 -6.97 5.82
N GLN A 99 25.56 -7.17 4.53
CA GLN A 99 25.08 -6.30 3.45
C GLN A 99 24.61 -7.17 2.28
N GLY A 100 23.73 -6.62 1.46
CA GLY A 100 23.31 -7.22 0.20
C GLY A 100 22.82 -6.16 -0.76
N PHE A 101 22.07 -6.57 -1.78
CA PHE A 101 21.55 -5.69 -2.80
C PHE A 101 20.11 -6.05 -3.13
N ASP A 102 19.20 -5.09 -2.95
CA ASP A 102 17.81 -5.23 -3.39
C ASP A 102 17.72 -4.95 -4.88
N SER A 103 18.00 -6.01 -5.65
CA SER A 103 18.40 -5.94 -7.05
C SER A 103 17.29 -6.28 -8.05
N PHE A 104 16.08 -6.61 -7.59
CA PHE A 104 14.88 -6.77 -8.43
C PHE A 104 13.96 -5.53 -8.35
N GLY A 105 12.99 -5.45 -9.27
CA GLY A 105 11.91 -4.48 -9.20
C GLY A 105 12.13 -3.20 -10.00
N LEU A 106 11.18 -2.27 -9.84
CA LEU A 106 11.05 -1.06 -10.64
C LEU A 106 12.29 -0.16 -10.65
N PRO A 107 13.00 0.09 -9.52
CA PRO A 107 14.12 1.03 -9.53
C PRO A 107 15.24 0.61 -10.50
N ALA A 108 15.63 -0.66 -10.47
CA ALA A 108 16.70 -1.19 -11.31
C ALA A 108 16.28 -1.27 -12.78
N GLU A 109 15.07 -1.75 -13.06
CA GLU A 109 14.55 -1.88 -14.43
C GLU A 109 14.35 -0.52 -15.10
N ASN A 110 13.78 0.47 -14.40
CA ASN A 110 13.58 1.80 -14.95
C ASN A 110 14.93 2.49 -15.24
N ALA A 111 15.90 2.38 -14.33
CA ALA A 111 17.23 2.95 -14.53
C ALA A 111 17.94 2.33 -15.75
N ALA A 112 17.83 1.01 -15.95
CA ALA A 112 18.36 0.34 -17.12
C ALA A 112 17.71 0.82 -18.42
N ILE A 113 16.37 0.94 -18.45
CA ILE A 113 15.61 1.45 -19.60
C ILE A 113 16.02 2.88 -19.95
N GLU A 114 16.16 3.77 -18.96
CA GLU A 114 16.59 5.17 -19.17
C GLU A 114 17.97 5.27 -19.82
N HIS A 115 18.84 4.29 -19.59
CA HIS A 115 20.19 4.23 -20.13
C HIS A 115 20.31 3.33 -21.37
N GLY A 116 19.20 2.73 -21.84
CA GLY A 116 19.20 1.82 -22.98
C GLY A 116 20.01 0.53 -22.74
N ALA A 117 20.10 0.10 -21.48
CA ALA A 117 20.86 -1.08 -21.05
C ALA A 117 19.94 -2.26 -20.68
N ASP A 118 20.48 -3.47 -20.74
CA ASP A 118 19.80 -4.64 -20.16
C ASP A 118 19.73 -4.52 -18.63
N ALA A 119 18.57 -4.87 -18.05
CA ALA A 119 18.32 -4.71 -16.62
C ALA A 119 19.27 -5.54 -15.75
N ARG A 120 19.65 -6.73 -16.20
CA ARG A 120 20.60 -7.59 -15.49
C ARG A 120 21.99 -6.98 -15.56
N GLU A 121 22.48 -6.66 -16.75
CA GLU A 121 23.82 -6.09 -16.92
C GLU A 121 24.00 -4.78 -16.12
N TRP A 122 23.00 -3.89 -16.19
CA TRP A 122 22.97 -2.65 -15.41
C TRP A 122 23.04 -2.91 -13.90
N THR A 123 22.19 -3.83 -13.41
CA THR A 123 22.12 -4.17 -12.00
C THR A 123 23.45 -4.72 -11.48
N TYR A 124 24.06 -5.67 -12.19
CA TYR A 124 25.32 -6.28 -11.75
C TYR A 124 26.50 -5.30 -11.83
N ALA A 125 26.54 -4.42 -12.84
CA ALA A 125 27.54 -3.35 -12.91
C ALA A 125 27.45 -2.39 -11.70
N ASN A 126 26.23 -2.02 -11.29
CA ASN A 126 26.01 -1.19 -10.10
C ASN A 126 26.35 -1.91 -8.80
N ILE A 127 26.05 -3.21 -8.70
CA ILE A 127 26.45 -4.03 -7.55
C ILE A 127 27.97 -4.02 -7.38
N ASP A 128 28.73 -4.23 -8.46
CA ASP A 128 30.20 -4.18 -8.43
C ASP A 128 30.73 -2.81 -8.03
N ASN A 129 30.07 -1.76 -8.51
CA ASN A 129 30.38 -0.38 -8.15
C ASN A 129 30.10 -0.09 -6.67
N TYR A 130 28.96 -0.54 -6.12
CA TYR A 130 28.63 -0.40 -4.71
C TYR A 130 29.57 -1.19 -3.82
N ARG A 131 29.94 -2.42 -4.21
CA ARG A 131 30.96 -3.22 -3.51
C ARG A 131 32.28 -2.46 -3.39
N ARG A 132 32.68 -1.72 -4.43
CA ARG A 132 33.87 -0.84 -4.38
C ARG A 132 33.64 0.34 -3.43
N GLN A 133 32.54 1.07 -3.59
CA GLN A 133 32.24 2.26 -2.78
C GLN A 133 32.10 1.94 -1.28
N PHE A 134 31.44 0.83 -0.91
CA PHE A 134 31.35 0.40 0.48
C PHE A 134 32.70 -0.01 1.09
N ARG A 135 33.60 -0.59 0.29
CA ARG A 135 34.98 -0.87 0.73
C ARG A 135 35.78 0.41 0.89
N GLU A 136 35.63 1.37 -0.02
CA GLU A 136 36.23 2.71 0.08
C GLU A 136 35.73 3.48 1.31
N MET A 137 34.47 3.30 1.70
CA MET A 137 33.90 3.81 2.96
C MET A 137 34.52 3.16 4.21
N GLY A 138 35.18 2.00 4.08
CA GLY A 138 35.73 1.25 5.21
C GLY A 138 34.67 0.59 6.09
N THR A 139 33.54 0.18 5.52
CA THR A 139 32.45 -0.49 6.25
C THR A 139 32.88 -1.83 6.84
N SER A 140 32.25 -2.20 7.96
CA SER A 140 32.51 -3.41 8.75
C SER A 140 31.59 -4.58 8.39
N TYR A 141 31.26 -4.71 7.10
CA TYR A 141 30.33 -5.74 6.64
C TYR A 141 30.95 -7.14 6.59
N ASP A 142 30.13 -8.14 6.89
CA ASP A 142 30.40 -9.54 6.62
C ASP A 142 30.03 -9.87 5.16
N TRP A 143 31.00 -9.70 4.25
CA TRP A 143 30.82 -9.99 2.83
C TRP A 143 30.65 -11.48 2.52
N SER A 144 30.96 -12.39 3.46
CA SER A 144 30.71 -13.82 3.27
C SER A 144 29.20 -14.15 3.25
N ARG A 145 28.37 -13.24 3.78
CA ARG A 145 26.91 -13.34 3.84
C ARG A 145 26.21 -12.42 2.84
N GLU A 146 26.92 -11.98 1.81
CA GLU A 146 26.35 -11.12 0.78
C GLU A 146 25.18 -11.80 0.06
N LEU A 147 24.10 -11.06 -0.17
CA LEU A 147 22.93 -11.53 -0.92
C LEU A 147 22.59 -10.56 -2.06
N VAL A 148 22.23 -11.10 -3.21
CA VAL A 148 21.70 -10.38 -4.36
C VAL A 148 20.30 -10.93 -4.64
N THR A 149 19.25 -10.12 -4.47
CA THR A 149 17.86 -10.62 -4.53
C THR A 149 17.44 -11.14 -5.92
N SER A 150 18.15 -10.73 -6.97
CA SER A 150 17.96 -11.19 -8.35
C SER A 150 18.76 -12.45 -8.72
N ASP A 151 19.60 -12.97 -7.82
CA ASP A 151 20.28 -14.26 -8.01
C ASP A 151 19.26 -15.41 -7.83
N PRO A 152 19.19 -16.37 -8.78
CA PRO A 152 18.37 -17.58 -8.63
C PRO A 152 18.57 -18.35 -7.31
N LYS A 153 19.77 -18.31 -6.74
CA LYS A 153 20.08 -18.92 -5.44
C LYS A 153 19.29 -18.27 -4.29
N TYR A 154 18.95 -16.99 -4.42
CA TYR A 154 18.10 -16.26 -3.49
C TYR A 154 16.62 -16.44 -3.84
N TYR A 155 16.18 -16.02 -5.04
CA TYR A 155 14.75 -15.93 -5.34
C TYR A 155 14.05 -17.30 -5.47
N LYS A 156 14.79 -18.42 -5.57
CA LYS A 156 14.21 -19.76 -5.38
C LYS A 156 13.44 -19.87 -4.06
N TRP A 157 13.90 -19.16 -3.02
CA TRP A 157 13.25 -19.15 -1.71
C TRP A 157 12.00 -18.29 -1.69
N ASN A 158 11.98 -17.18 -2.44
CA ASN A 158 10.75 -16.40 -2.66
C ASN A 158 9.67 -17.29 -3.31
N GLN A 159 10.06 -18.06 -4.34
CA GLN A 159 9.18 -19.02 -5.01
C GLN A 159 8.72 -20.12 -4.05
N TYR A 160 9.63 -20.69 -3.26
CA TYR A 160 9.29 -21.69 -2.25
C TYR A 160 8.28 -21.16 -1.23
N PHE A 161 8.50 -19.97 -0.66
CA PHE A 161 7.57 -19.35 0.28
C PHE A 161 6.21 -19.04 -0.36
N PHE A 162 6.20 -18.56 -1.60
CA PHE A 162 4.96 -18.41 -2.36
C PHE A 162 4.20 -19.73 -2.45
N LEU A 163 4.87 -20.85 -2.76
CA LEU A 163 4.21 -22.17 -2.80
C LEU A 163 3.68 -22.59 -1.44
N GLN A 164 4.39 -22.32 -0.34
CA GLN A 164 3.90 -22.59 1.01
C GLN A 164 2.66 -21.76 1.34
N PHE A 165 2.65 -20.48 0.95
CA PHE A 165 1.49 -19.60 1.13
C PHE A 165 0.32 -20.04 0.26
N TYR A 166 0.56 -20.45 -0.97
CA TYR A 166 -0.46 -20.98 -1.87
C TYR A 166 -1.13 -22.22 -1.29
N LYS A 167 -0.34 -23.19 -0.82
CA LYS A 167 -0.84 -24.41 -0.16
C LYS A 167 -1.68 -24.13 1.09
N LYS A 168 -1.42 -23.02 1.79
CA LYS A 168 -2.14 -22.60 2.99
C LYS A 168 -3.31 -21.64 2.70
N GLY A 169 -3.62 -21.35 1.44
CA GLY A 169 -4.64 -20.35 1.08
C GLY A 169 -4.29 -18.93 1.55
N LEU A 170 -3.00 -18.63 1.66
CA LEU A 170 -2.45 -17.31 1.94
C LEU A 170 -1.95 -16.60 0.68
N ALA A 171 -1.65 -17.34 -0.39
CA ALA A 171 -1.48 -16.78 -1.73
C ALA A 171 -2.67 -17.21 -2.58
N TYR A 172 -3.34 -16.27 -3.22
CA TYR A 172 -4.53 -16.56 -4.04
C TYR A 172 -4.61 -15.60 -5.23
N ARG A 173 -5.41 -15.98 -6.22
CA ARG A 173 -5.60 -15.21 -7.45
C ARG A 173 -7.02 -14.66 -7.51
N GLU A 174 -7.14 -13.36 -7.72
CA GLU A 174 -8.43 -12.66 -7.83
C GLU A 174 -8.31 -11.51 -8.84
N HIS A 175 -9.43 -10.94 -9.29
CA HIS A 175 -9.42 -9.75 -10.13
C HIS A 175 -9.05 -8.52 -9.29
N GLY A 176 -7.84 -8.01 -9.48
CA GLY A 176 -7.39 -6.73 -8.93
C GLY A 176 -7.55 -5.60 -9.94
N LEU A 177 -7.96 -4.43 -9.47
CA LEU A 177 -7.90 -3.21 -10.28
C LEU A 177 -6.46 -2.73 -10.42
N ALA A 178 -5.90 -2.83 -11.62
CA ALA A 178 -4.59 -2.29 -11.95
C ALA A 178 -4.72 -1.02 -12.82
N ASN A 179 -3.77 -0.09 -12.68
CA ASN A 179 -3.63 0.99 -13.64
C ASN A 179 -3.25 0.37 -14.99
N TRP A 180 -3.96 0.69 -16.06
CA TRP A 180 -3.78 0.12 -17.38
C TRP A 180 -3.66 1.23 -18.43
N CYS A 181 -2.62 1.17 -19.24
CA CYS A 181 -2.49 2.02 -20.42
C CYS A 181 -3.12 1.32 -21.64
N PRO A 182 -4.23 1.82 -22.22
CA PRO A 182 -4.85 1.17 -23.37
C PRO A 182 -4.03 1.33 -24.66
N LYS A 183 -3.11 2.30 -24.73
CA LYS A 183 -2.22 2.46 -25.88
C LYS A 183 -1.02 1.52 -25.80
N ASP A 184 -0.37 1.47 -24.64
CA ASP A 184 0.84 0.66 -24.44
C ASP A 184 0.50 -0.81 -24.13
N GLN A 185 -0.79 -1.12 -23.95
CA GLN A 185 -1.31 -2.46 -23.62
C GLN A 185 -0.56 -3.10 -22.44
N THR A 186 -0.31 -2.31 -21.40
CA THR A 186 0.43 -2.75 -20.21
C THR A 186 -0.11 -2.12 -18.93
N THR A 187 0.17 -2.75 -17.79
CA THR A 187 -0.12 -2.16 -16.48
C THR A 187 0.94 -1.16 -16.08
N LEU A 188 0.54 -0.15 -15.32
CA LEU A 188 1.42 0.87 -14.77
C LEU A 188 1.46 0.76 -13.24
N ALA A 189 2.61 1.00 -12.63
CA ALA A 189 2.67 1.27 -11.20
C ALA A 189 2.02 2.64 -10.90
N ASN A 190 1.63 2.91 -9.65
CA ASN A 190 1.03 4.20 -9.29
C ASN A 190 1.94 5.38 -9.63
N GLU A 191 3.26 5.20 -9.46
CA GLU A 191 4.29 6.20 -9.74
C GLU A 191 4.42 6.52 -11.24
N GLN A 192 3.97 5.60 -12.11
CA GLN A 192 4.01 5.76 -13.56
C GLN A 192 2.73 6.40 -14.12
N VAL A 193 1.78 6.75 -13.25
CA VAL A 193 0.56 7.49 -13.57
C VAL A 193 0.75 8.94 -13.11
N LYS A 194 0.99 9.86 -14.05
CA LYS A 194 1.17 11.29 -13.77
C LYS A 194 -0.09 12.04 -14.17
N ASN A 195 -0.79 12.61 -13.19
CA ASN A 195 -2.07 13.32 -13.39
C ASN A 195 -3.10 12.46 -14.17
N GLY A 196 -3.21 11.17 -13.85
CA GLY A 196 -4.10 10.23 -14.56
C GLY A 196 -3.62 9.81 -15.96
N LEU A 197 -2.41 10.22 -16.39
CA LEU A 197 -1.85 9.89 -17.69
C LEU A 197 -0.66 8.93 -17.57
N CYS A 198 -0.48 8.09 -18.59
CA CYS A 198 0.69 7.23 -18.71
C CYS A 198 1.94 8.10 -18.86
N GLU A 199 2.94 7.91 -17.99
CA GLU A 199 4.20 8.66 -18.06
C GLU A 199 4.93 8.51 -19.41
N ARG A 200 4.71 7.38 -20.10
CA ARG A 200 5.43 7.03 -21.34
C ARG A 200 4.80 7.66 -22.56
N CYS A 201 3.49 7.50 -22.71
CA CYS A 201 2.79 7.83 -23.94
C CYS A 201 1.72 8.92 -23.80
N GLY A 202 1.50 9.44 -22.58
CA GLY A 202 0.52 10.50 -22.28
C GLY A 202 -0.95 10.08 -22.42
N THR A 203 -1.23 8.80 -22.67
CA THR A 203 -2.60 8.30 -22.79
C THR A 203 -3.27 8.22 -21.42
N ILE A 204 -4.56 8.53 -21.35
CA ILE A 204 -5.35 8.39 -20.13
C ILE A 204 -5.25 6.94 -19.63
N VAL A 205 -4.87 6.81 -18.36
CA VAL A 205 -4.81 5.53 -17.67
C VAL A 205 -6.20 5.18 -17.21
N VAL A 206 -6.59 3.93 -17.45
CA VAL A 206 -7.86 3.38 -16.98
C VAL A 206 -7.60 2.33 -15.91
N LYS A 207 -8.54 2.13 -15.00
CA LYS A 207 -8.51 0.96 -14.12
C LYS A 207 -9.02 -0.25 -14.91
N ARG A 208 -8.23 -1.33 -14.93
CA ARG A 208 -8.64 -2.60 -15.54
C ARG A 208 -8.61 -3.70 -14.49
N ALA A 209 -9.71 -4.42 -14.38
CA ALA A 209 -9.77 -5.66 -13.61
C ALA A 209 -8.90 -6.71 -14.32
N LEU A 210 -7.82 -7.12 -13.66
CA LEU A 210 -6.90 -8.13 -14.17
C LEU A 210 -6.75 -9.24 -13.12
N PRO A 211 -6.65 -10.51 -13.53
CA PRO A 211 -6.30 -11.57 -12.60
C PRO A 211 -4.89 -11.33 -12.02
N GLN A 212 -4.81 -11.01 -10.73
CA GLN A 212 -3.59 -10.72 -10.00
C GLN A 212 -3.44 -11.69 -8.82
N TRP A 213 -2.21 -11.83 -8.33
CA TRP A 213 -1.87 -12.60 -7.13
C TRP A 213 -1.81 -11.71 -5.92
N PHE A 214 -2.39 -12.18 -4.83
CA PHE A 214 -2.46 -11.51 -3.55
C PHE A 214 -1.89 -12.37 -2.43
N PHE A 215 -1.28 -11.74 -1.44
CA PHE A 215 -1.06 -12.34 -0.13
C PHE A 215 -2.13 -11.89 0.86
N ALA A 216 -2.72 -12.86 1.54
CA ALA A 216 -3.79 -12.70 2.53
C ALA A 216 -3.27 -12.12 3.86
N ILE A 217 -2.57 -10.98 3.82
CA ILE A 217 -1.99 -10.31 4.99
C ILE A 217 -3.07 -9.86 5.98
N THR A 218 -4.29 -9.63 5.52
CA THR A 218 -5.43 -9.27 6.38
C THR A 218 -5.78 -10.37 7.38
N LYS A 219 -5.48 -11.64 7.09
CA LYS A 219 -5.63 -12.74 8.06
C LYS A 219 -4.74 -12.60 9.30
N TYR A 220 -3.71 -11.75 9.22
CA TYR A 220 -2.77 -11.43 10.29
C TYR A 220 -2.94 -10.01 10.81
N ALA A 221 -4.01 -9.28 10.44
CA ALA A 221 -4.16 -7.86 10.79
C ALA A 221 -4.20 -7.61 12.30
N ASP A 222 -4.86 -8.47 13.08
CA ASP A 222 -4.86 -8.38 14.55
C ASP A 222 -3.47 -8.61 15.13
N GLU A 223 -2.75 -9.66 14.69
CA GLU A 223 -1.39 -9.96 15.14
C GLU A 223 -0.42 -8.82 14.78
N LEU A 224 -0.55 -8.23 13.59
CA LEU A 224 0.25 -7.08 13.16
C LEU A 224 0.00 -5.82 14.01
N LEU A 225 -1.11 -5.74 14.75
CA LEU A 225 -1.38 -4.63 15.68
C LEU A 225 -0.71 -4.83 17.04
N GLU A 226 -0.22 -6.03 17.36
CA GLU A 226 0.46 -6.36 18.63
C GLU A 226 1.91 -5.83 18.70
N MET A 227 2.10 -4.54 18.38
CA MET A 227 3.41 -3.88 18.31
C MET A 227 3.89 -3.29 19.65
N ASP A 228 3.10 -3.36 20.71
CA ASP A 228 3.40 -2.69 21.99
C ASP A 228 4.67 -3.26 22.65
N GLN A 229 4.95 -4.54 22.45
CA GLN A 229 6.15 -5.22 22.96
C GLN A 229 7.41 -4.98 22.11
N ILE A 230 7.30 -4.32 20.96
CA ILE A 230 8.43 -4.04 20.06
C ILE A 230 9.08 -2.72 20.46
N ASP A 231 10.41 -2.69 20.61
CA ASP A 231 11.18 -1.45 20.90
C ASP A 231 11.35 -0.58 19.64
N TRP A 232 10.23 -0.01 19.17
CA TRP A 232 10.16 0.89 18.01
C TRP A 232 9.70 2.29 18.40
N PRO A 233 10.10 3.35 17.66
CA PRO A 233 9.59 4.69 17.88
C PRO A 233 8.05 4.74 17.78
N GLU A 234 7.40 5.43 18.72
CA GLU A 234 5.92 5.49 18.79
C GLU A 234 5.28 6.05 17.52
N LYS A 235 5.99 6.96 16.83
CA LYS A 235 5.57 7.49 15.53
C LYS A 235 5.37 6.37 14.50
N ILE A 236 6.27 5.39 14.44
CA ILE A 236 6.19 4.27 13.49
C ILE A 236 5.04 3.34 13.88
N LYS A 237 4.88 3.02 15.17
CA LYS A 237 3.75 2.21 15.65
C LYS A 237 2.41 2.88 15.32
N THR A 238 2.29 4.19 15.56
CA THR A 238 1.09 4.97 15.24
C THR A 238 0.79 4.95 13.73
N MET A 239 1.80 5.13 12.87
CA MET A 239 1.62 5.03 11.42
C MET A 239 1.10 3.65 11.00
N GLN A 240 1.65 2.58 11.57
CA GLN A 240 1.21 1.21 11.30
C GLN A 240 -0.22 0.96 11.79
N ARG A 241 -0.57 1.38 13.02
CA ARG A 241 -1.95 1.26 13.55
C ARG A 241 -2.96 1.99 12.66
N ASN A 242 -2.64 3.20 12.22
CA ASN A 242 -3.49 3.98 11.32
C ASN A 242 -3.60 3.32 9.93
N TRP A 243 -2.50 2.75 9.42
CA TRP A 243 -2.50 2.06 8.13
C TRP A 243 -3.32 0.77 8.17
N ILE A 244 -3.19 -0.01 9.25
CA ILE A 244 -3.97 -1.24 9.44
C ILE A 244 -5.46 -0.89 9.65
N GLY A 245 -5.72 0.16 10.44
CA GLY A 245 -7.03 0.80 10.55
C GLY A 245 -8.14 -0.16 10.95
N ARG A 246 -7.97 -0.87 12.07
CA ARG A 246 -8.98 -1.78 12.62
C ARG A 246 -10.19 -0.98 13.12
N SER A 247 -11.37 -1.37 12.66
CA SER A 247 -12.66 -0.79 13.07
C SER A 247 -13.61 -1.91 13.48
N THR A 248 -14.20 -1.82 14.67
CA THR A 248 -15.29 -2.70 15.10
C THR A 248 -16.61 -1.99 14.82
N GLY A 249 -17.57 -2.70 14.22
CA GLY A 249 -18.86 -2.13 13.85
C GLY A 249 -19.88 -3.20 13.50
N THR A 250 -20.88 -2.82 12.73
CA THR A 250 -21.96 -3.70 12.29
C THR A 250 -22.13 -3.59 10.77
N THR A 251 -22.23 -4.73 10.09
CA THR A 251 -22.70 -4.77 8.71
C THR A 251 -24.21 -4.81 8.68
N VAL A 252 -24.85 -4.04 7.80
CA VAL A 252 -26.31 -3.99 7.61
C VAL A 252 -26.64 -4.12 6.13
N GLY A 253 -27.56 -5.03 5.79
CA GLY A 253 -28.07 -5.24 4.45
C GLY A 253 -29.35 -4.44 4.18
N PHE A 254 -29.30 -3.54 3.20
CA PHE A 254 -30.43 -2.77 2.71
C PHE A 254 -31.05 -3.48 1.49
N ASP A 255 -32.34 -3.79 1.55
CA ASP A 255 -33.01 -4.54 0.48
C ASP A 255 -33.16 -3.69 -0.78
N VAL A 256 -32.80 -4.24 -1.94
CA VAL A 256 -32.97 -3.62 -3.26
C VAL A 256 -33.75 -4.52 -4.22
N SER A 257 -34.47 -5.49 -3.69
CA SER A 257 -35.21 -6.49 -4.48
C SER A 257 -36.22 -5.90 -5.46
N ASP A 258 -36.73 -4.68 -5.21
CA ASP A 258 -37.57 -3.91 -6.13
C ASP A 258 -36.89 -3.64 -7.49
N PHE A 259 -35.55 -3.55 -7.50
CA PHE A 259 -34.75 -3.19 -8.68
C PHE A 259 -33.83 -4.33 -9.12
N ALA A 260 -33.28 -5.09 -8.16
CA ALA A 260 -32.42 -6.23 -8.38
C ALA A 260 -32.87 -7.41 -7.50
N PRO A 261 -33.74 -8.31 -7.99
CA PRO A 261 -34.35 -9.36 -7.19
C PRO A 261 -33.34 -10.25 -6.46
N GLY A 262 -33.50 -10.37 -5.13
CA GLY A 262 -32.65 -11.20 -4.28
C GLY A 262 -31.31 -10.57 -3.88
N GLU A 263 -31.04 -9.34 -4.31
CA GLU A 263 -29.83 -8.60 -3.95
C GLU A 263 -30.07 -7.69 -2.74
N LYS A 264 -29.01 -7.42 -1.99
CA LYS A 264 -28.98 -6.44 -0.91
C LYS A 264 -27.73 -5.59 -1.04
N ILE A 265 -27.81 -4.32 -0.66
CA ILE A 265 -26.62 -3.49 -0.45
C ILE A 265 -26.15 -3.69 0.98
N GLU A 266 -25.04 -4.41 1.17
CA GLU A 266 -24.40 -4.49 2.47
C GLU A 266 -23.58 -3.22 2.72
N THR A 267 -23.71 -2.62 3.89
CA THR A 267 -22.91 -1.47 4.35
C THR A 267 -22.24 -1.81 5.68
N PHE A 268 -21.11 -1.17 5.99
CA PHE A 268 -20.46 -1.27 7.30
C PHE A 268 -20.48 0.07 8.01
N THR A 269 -20.78 0.08 9.31
CA THR A 269 -20.75 1.28 10.15
C THR A 269 -20.19 0.98 11.54
N THR A 270 -19.40 1.91 12.08
CA THR A 270 -19.01 1.95 13.51
C THR A 270 -20.03 2.70 14.37
N ARG A 271 -21.07 3.26 13.75
CA ARG A 271 -22.13 4.07 14.36
C ARG A 271 -23.48 3.45 14.06
N ILE A 272 -23.65 2.18 14.44
CA ILE A 272 -24.91 1.47 14.18
C ILE A 272 -26.09 2.07 14.95
N ASP A 273 -25.78 2.78 16.04
CA ASP A 273 -26.70 3.61 16.82
C ASP A 273 -27.45 4.65 15.98
N THR A 274 -26.95 5.00 14.79
CA THR A 274 -27.53 6.05 13.95
C THR A 274 -28.25 5.53 12.70
N VAL A 275 -28.42 4.21 12.55
CA VAL A 275 -28.98 3.59 11.33
C VAL A 275 -30.40 4.07 10.99
N TYR A 276 -31.21 4.46 11.97
CA TYR A 276 -32.54 5.06 11.74
C TYR A 276 -32.49 6.42 11.01
N GLY A 277 -31.33 7.10 11.09
CA GLY A 277 -31.05 8.36 10.43
C GLY A 277 -30.38 8.18 9.07
N ALA A 278 -30.25 6.94 8.57
CA ALA A 278 -29.75 6.69 7.23
C ALA A 278 -30.80 7.12 6.20
N THR A 279 -30.50 8.19 5.45
CA THR A 279 -31.43 8.81 4.48
C THR A 279 -31.02 8.60 3.03
N PHE A 280 -29.87 7.97 2.78
CA PHE A 280 -29.42 7.52 1.47
C PHE A 280 -28.33 6.45 1.61
N VAL A 281 -28.03 5.73 0.53
CA VAL A 281 -26.90 4.82 0.43
C VAL A 281 -26.03 5.22 -0.75
N VAL A 282 -24.70 5.13 -0.58
CA VAL A 282 -23.74 5.45 -1.64
C VAL A 282 -22.88 4.25 -1.96
N LEU A 283 -22.88 3.86 -3.24
CA LEU A 283 -22.04 2.82 -3.80
C LEU A 283 -20.75 3.41 -4.36
N ALA A 284 -19.65 2.67 -4.25
CA ALA A 284 -18.46 2.95 -5.03
C ALA A 284 -18.77 2.84 -6.54
N PRO A 285 -18.15 3.66 -7.40
CA PRO A 285 -18.24 3.55 -8.86
C PRO A 285 -18.02 2.13 -9.39
N GLU A 286 -17.09 1.39 -8.78
CA GLU A 286 -16.74 0.03 -9.19
C GLU A 286 -17.60 -1.06 -8.55
N HIS A 287 -18.63 -0.71 -7.79
CA HIS A 287 -19.46 -1.68 -7.08
C HIS A 287 -20.35 -2.48 -8.06
N PRO A 288 -20.41 -3.83 -7.97
CA PRO A 288 -21.12 -4.67 -8.94
C PRO A 288 -22.62 -4.35 -9.09
N LEU A 289 -23.26 -3.85 -8.03
CA LEU A 289 -24.67 -3.45 -8.08
C LEU A 289 -24.93 -2.14 -8.84
N VAL A 290 -23.91 -1.34 -9.17
CA VAL A 290 -24.12 -0.09 -9.94
C VAL A 290 -24.75 -0.40 -11.29
N GLU A 291 -24.27 -1.42 -11.99
CA GLU A 291 -24.83 -1.83 -13.29
C GLU A 291 -26.27 -2.33 -13.15
N LYS A 292 -26.61 -3.00 -12.05
CA LYS A 292 -27.95 -3.57 -11.82
C LYS A 292 -28.97 -2.53 -11.35
N LEU A 293 -28.53 -1.50 -10.64
CA LEU A 293 -29.40 -0.53 -9.98
C LEU A 293 -29.57 0.77 -10.79
N THR A 294 -28.68 1.06 -11.73
CA THR A 294 -28.82 2.22 -12.61
C THR A 294 -30.09 2.08 -13.47
N GLN A 295 -31.04 2.98 -13.28
CA GLN A 295 -32.26 3.04 -14.07
C GLN A 295 -32.00 3.68 -15.44
N PRO A 296 -32.79 3.34 -16.48
CA PRO A 296 -32.56 3.81 -17.85
C PRO A 296 -32.42 5.33 -17.98
N GLU A 297 -33.20 6.09 -17.22
CA GLU A 297 -33.15 7.56 -17.18
C GLU A 297 -31.86 8.14 -16.58
N GLN A 298 -31.12 7.38 -15.77
CA GLN A 298 -29.87 7.81 -15.14
C GLN A 298 -28.61 7.26 -15.84
N GLN A 299 -28.78 6.35 -16.81
CA GLN A 299 -27.67 5.61 -17.44
C GLN A 299 -26.58 6.54 -17.98
N GLU A 300 -26.95 7.57 -18.75
CA GLU A 300 -25.98 8.49 -19.36
C GLU A 300 -25.16 9.25 -18.31
N VAL A 301 -25.82 9.71 -17.24
CA VAL A 301 -25.19 10.47 -16.16
C VAL A 301 -24.28 9.57 -15.32
N VAL A 302 -24.72 8.35 -15.00
CA VAL A 302 -23.93 7.38 -14.26
C VAL A 302 -22.70 6.97 -15.08
N ASP A 303 -22.84 6.62 -16.35
CA ASP A 303 -21.71 6.21 -17.20
C ASP A 303 -20.65 7.31 -17.32
N ALA A 304 -21.09 8.58 -17.49
CA ALA A 304 -20.19 9.73 -17.50
C ALA A 304 -19.45 9.88 -16.16
N TYR A 305 -20.16 9.68 -15.03
CA TYR A 305 -19.59 9.75 -13.69
C TYR A 305 -18.59 8.63 -13.42
N LEU A 306 -18.90 7.38 -13.81
CA LEU A 306 -18.00 6.24 -13.71
C LEU A 306 -16.71 6.48 -14.49
N LEU A 307 -16.82 7.02 -15.71
CA LEU A 307 -15.65 7.37 -16.52
C LEU A 307 -14.81 8.48 -15.86
N GLN A 308 -15.44 9.50 -15.30
CA GLN A 308 -14.75 10.55 -14.56
C GLN A 308 -14.03 9.99 -13.33
N ALA A 309 -14.74 9.20 -12.52
CA ALA A 309 -14.21 8.61 -11.29
C ALA A 309 -13.01 7.68 -11.57
N SER A 310 -13.03 6.95 -12.68
CA SER A 310 -11.93 6.06 -13.11
C SER A 310 -10.61 6.78 -13.40
N ARG A 311 -10.65 8.09 -13.67
CA ARG A 311 -9.46 8.91 -13.94
C ARG A 311 -8.78 9.43 -12.68
N ALA A 312 -9.50 9.45 -11.56
CA ALA A 312 -8.96 9.89 -10.29
C ALA A 312 -8.22 8.74 -9.60
N THR A 313 -7.08 9.05 -9.00
CA THR A 313 -6.38 8.13 -8.10
C THR A 313 -7.20 7.93 -6.83
N GLU A 314 -6.94 6.82 -6.15
CA GLU A 314 -7.55 6.57 -4.84
C GLU A 314 -7.22 7.68 -3.84
N ILE A 315 -5.97 8.16 -3.83
CA ILE A 315 -5.51 9.27 -2.99
C ILE A 315 -6.35 10.54 -3.25
N GLU A 316 -6.57 10.87 -4.52
CA GLU A 316 -7.40 12.02 -4.91
C GLU A 316 -8.86 11.83 -4.49
N ARG A 317 -9.39 10.60 -4.53
CA ARG A 317 -10.77 10.28 -4.12
C ARG A 317 -10.96 10.33 -2.60
N THR A 318 -9.94 9.96 -1.84
CA THR A 318 -9.97 9.99 -0.37
C THR A 318 -9.50 11.31 0.25
N SER A 319 -9.07 12.28 -0.57
CA SER A 319 -8.61 13.58 -0.09
C SER A 319 -9.72 14.31 0.67
N THR A 320 -9.41 14.77 1.89
CA THR A 320 -10.32 15.58 2.70
C THR A 320 -10.55 16.98 2.16
N GLU A 321 -9.69 17.45 1.25
CA GLU A 321 -9.80 18.77 0.61
C GLU A 321 -10.69 18.74 -0.64
N ARG A 322 -10.93 17.55 -1.20
CA ARG A 322 -11.73 17.40 -2.41
C ARG A 322 -13.21 17.46 -2.08
N GLU A 323 -13.95 18.20 -2.90
CA GLU A 323 -15.41 18.21 -2.82
C GLU A 323 -15.96 16.82 -3.16
N LYS A 324 -16.80 16.28 -2.28
CA LYS A 324 -17.51 15.02 -2.52
C LYS A 324 -18.54 15.20 -3.63
N THR A 325 -18.55 14.25 -4.56
CA THR A 325 -19.49 14.23 -5.67
C THR A 325 -20.20 12.89 -5.71
N GLY A 326 -21.36 12.87 -6.35
CA GLY A 326 -22.12 11.67 -6.63
C GLY A 326 -23.29 11.95 -7.57
N VAL A 327 -23.87 10.87 -8.06
CA VAL A 327 -25.01 10.88 -8.99
C VAL A 327 -26.04 9.85 -8.55
N GLU A 328 -27.32 10.11 -8.79
CA GLU A 328 -28.39 9.17 -8.46
C GLU A 328 -28.40 8.00 -9.44
N THR A 329 -28.68 6.81 -8.92
CA THR A 329 -28.94 5.63 -9.78
C THR A 329 -30.39 5.58 -10.28
N GLY A 330 -31.30 6.31 -9.62
CA GLY A 330 -32.74 6.19 -9.81
C GLY A 330 -33.36 5.01 -9.04
N ALA A 331 -32.54 4.14 -8.45
CA ALA A 331 -32.99 3.08 -7.57
C ALA A 331 -33.08 3.53 -6.11
N PHE A 332 -33.85 2.76 -5.34
CA PHE A 332 -34.04 2.93 -3.90
C PHE A 332 -33.74 1.61 -3.20
N CYS A 333 -33.33 1.71 -1.94
CA CYS A 333 -33.23 0.58 -1.04
C CYS A 333 -34.12 0.79 0.19
N THR A 334 -34.45 -0.29 0.87
CA THR A 334 -35.25 -0.23 2.10
C THR A 334 -34.36 -0.34 3.32
N ASN A 335 -34.48 0.64 4.23
CA ASN A 335 -33.84 0.57 5.53
C ASN A 335 -34.59 -0.48 6.40
N PRO A 336 -33.91 -1.56 6.84
CA PRO A 336 -34.60 -2.67 7.49
C PRO A 336 -35.19 -2.32 8.86
N LEU A 337 -34.74 -1.23 9.49
CA LEU A 337 -35.13 -0.85 10.85
C LEU A 337 -36.43 -0.04 10.91
N ASN A 338 -36.70 0.77 9.89
CA ASN A 338 -37.89 1.63 9.81
C ASN A 338 -38.78 1.38 8.57
N GLY A 339 -38.32 0.55 7.62
CA GLY A 339 -39.05 0.22 6.40
C GLY A 339 -39.09 1.33 5.35
N GLU A 340 -38.36 2.43 5.55
CA GLU A 340 -38.37 3.56 4.63
C GLU A 340 -37.54 3.29 3.37
N ARG A 341 -38.00 3.84 2.25
CA ARG A 341 -37.28 3.81 0.98
C ARG A 341 -36.33 5.00 0.91
N ILE A 342 -35.04 4.71 0.74
CA ILE A 342 -33.99 5.73 0.65
C ILE A 342 -33.23 5.60 -0.68
N PRO A 343 -32.84 6.71 -1.32
CA PRO A 343 -32.19 6.69 -2.63
C PRO A 343 -30.80 6.04 -2.59
N VAL A 344 -30.45 5.38 -3.69
CA VAL A 344 -29.12 4.82 -3.93
C VAL A 344 -28.35 5.72 -4.90
N LEU A 345 -27.19 6.20 -4.48
CA LEU A 345 -26.30 7.04 -5.27
C LEU A 345 -24.98 6.32 -5.55
N VAL A 346 -24.24 6.82 -6.55
CA VAL A 346 -22.85 6.45 -6.82
C VAL A 346 -21.96 7.62 -6.46
N GLY A 347 -20.92 7.39 -5.66
CA GLY A 347 -20.02 8.44 -5.18
C GLY A 347 -18.56 8.00 -5.11
N ASP A 348 -17.68 8.78 -5.71
CA ASP A 348 -16.26 8.45 -5.84
C ASP A 348 -15.48 8.50 -4.52
N TYR A 349 -16.02 9.12 -3.47
CA TYR A 349 -15.42 9.06 -2.13
C TYR A 349 -15.60 7.71 -1.43
N VAL A 350 -16.46 6.83 -1.96
CA VAL A 350 -16.61 5.44 -1.51
C VAL A 350 -15.67 4.56 -2.33
N LEU A 351 -14.94 3.67 -1.65
CA LEU A 351 -13.98 2.76 -2.29
C LEU A 351 -14.51 1.34 -2.27
N SER A 352 -14.58 0.69 -3.43
CA SER A 352 -15.05 -0.70 -3.58
C SER A 352 -14.20 -1.71 -2.80
N THR A 353 -12.96 -1.35 -2.52
CA THR A 353 -11.94 -2.14 -1.83
C THR A 353 -11.87 -1.87 -0.32
N TYR A 354 -12.79 -1.05 0.23
CA TYR A 354 -12.89 -0.76 1.66
C TYR A 354 -14.28 -1.11 2.19
N GLY A 355 -14.35 -1.83 3.31
CA GLY A 355 -15.60 -2.35 3.85
C GLY A 355 -16.31 -3.24 2.83
N THR A 356 -17.55 -2.89 2.50
CA THR A 356 -18.39 -3.60 1.51
C THR A 356 -18.43 -2.89 0.15
N GLY A 357 -17.70 -1.78 -0.02
CA GLY A 357 -17.81 -0.93 -1.20
C GLY A 357 -19.09 -0.07 -1.25
N ALA A 358 -19.83 -0.02 -0.14
CA ALA A 358 -21.02 0.81 0.04
C ALA A 358 -21.07 1.39 1.46
N VAL A 359 -21.64 2.58 1.60
CA VAL A 359 -21.84 3.25 2.89
C VAL A 359 -23.28 3.77 3.00
N MET A 360 -23.85 3.68 4.20
CA MET A 360 -25.10 4.37 4.53
C MET A 360 -24.78 5.82 4.93
N GLY A 361 -25.53 6.77 4.39
CA GLY A 361 -25.35 8.19 4.68
C GLY A 361 -26.24 8.63 5.84
N VAL A 362 -25.63 9.16 6.91
CA VAL A 362 -26.35 9.64 8.11
C VAL A 362 -26.02 11.11 8.39
N PRO A 363 -26.65 12.06 7.68
CA PRO A 363 -26.24 13.47 7.66
C PRO A 363 -26.19 14.15 9.01
N ALA A 364 -27.11 13.85 9.91
CA ALA A 364 -27.12 14.50 11.22
C ALA A 364 -25.94 14.10 12.12
N HIS A 365 -25.21 13.02 11.78
CA HIS A 365 -24.21 12.42 12.65
C HIS A 365 -22.85 12.13 11.98
N ASP A 366 -22.71 12.36 10.67
CA ASP A 366 -21.44 12.38 9.96
C ASP A 366 -21.26 13.71 9.21
N PRO A 367 -20.22 14.52 9.53
CA PRO A 367 -20.00 15.82 8.88
C PRO A 367 -19.87 15.73 7.35
N ARG A 368 -19.35 14.62 6.84
CA ARG A 368 -19.13 14.42 5.42
C ARG A 368 -20.44 14.10 4.70
N ASP A 369 -21.32 13.35 5.37
CA ASP A 369 -22.66 13.06 4.85
C ASP A 369 -23.56 14.30 4.92
N LEU A 370 -23.39 15.16 5.93
CA LEU A 370 -24.12 16.44 6.01
C LEU A 370 -23.82 17.35 4.83
N VAL A 371 -22.54 17.50 4.47
CA VAL A 371 -22.12 18.31 3.31
C VAL A 371 -22.69 17.72 2.03
N PHE A 372 -22.63 16.40 1.88
CA PHE A 372 -23.19 15.70 0.72
C PHE A 372 -24.71 15.87 0.65
N ALA A 373 -25.43 15.63 1.74
CA ALA A 373 -26.88 15.75 1.80
C ALA A 373 -27.37 17.16 1.46
N ARG A 374 -26.73 18.21 2.02
CA ARG A 374 -27.07 19.61 1.70
C ARG A 374 -26.89 19.94 0.23
N LYS A 375 -25.84 19.41 -0.40
CA LYS A 375 -25.56 19.62 -1.82
C LYS A 375 -26.61 18.98 -2.72
N TYR A 376 -27.09 17.79 -2.35
CA TYR A 376 -28.03 17.00 -3.16
C TYR A 376 -29.49 17.10 -2.69
N GLY A 377 -29.79 17.93 -1.68
CA GLY A 377 -31.14 18.10 -1.15
C GLY A 377 -31.69 16.84 -0.45
N LEU A 378 -30.81 16.03 0.14
CA LEU A 378 -31.18 14.81 0.86
C LEU A 378 -31.62 15.14 2.29
N GLU A 379 -32.53 14.33 2.84
CA GLU A 379 -33.07 14.52 4.19
C GLU A 379 -31.97 14.45 5.26
N VAL A 380 -32.04 15.36 6.24
CA VAL A 380 -31.19 15.36 7.43
C VAL A 380 -32.05 14.98 8.63
N ARG A 381 -31.81 13.81 9.21
CA ARG A 381 -32.60 13.30 10.35
C ARG A 381 -31.74 13.09 11.58
N VAL A 382 -32.10 13.79 12.66
CA VAL A 382 -31.47 13.61 13.97
C VAL A 382 -32.02 12.35 14.61
N VAL A 383 -31.13 11.41 14.91
CA VAL A 383 -31.45 10.18 15.64
C VAL A 383 -30.67 10.00 16.94
N VAL A 384 -29.62 10.80 17.13
CA VAL A 384 -28.90 10.94 18.41
C VAL A 384 -28.95 12.40 18.83
N ALA A 385 -29.80 12.69 19.81
CA ALA A 385 -30.01 14.03 20.33
C ALA A 385 -28.81 14.50 21.18
N PRO A 386 -28.26 15.70 20.91
CA PRO A 386 -27.35 16.35 21.85
C PRO A 386 -28.06 16.67 23.18
N PRO A 387 -27.29 16.87 24.27
CA PRO A 387 -27.86 17.32 25.54
C PRO A 387 -28.68 18.61 25.38
N GLY A 388 -29.95 18.58 25.79
CA GLY A 388 -30.84 19.74 25.71
C GLY A 388 -31.37 20.07 24.31
N TRP A 389 -31.27 19.13 23.36
CA TRP A 389 -31.87 19.27 22.04
C TRP A 389 -33.37 19.54 22.11
N ASP A 390 -33.84 20.52 21.32
CA ASP A 390 -35.21 21.03 21.31
C ASP A 390 -36.05 20.51 20.13
N GLY A 391 -35.49 19.59 19.33
CA GLY A 391 -36.12 19.03 18.15
C GLY A 391 -35.79 19.77 16.84
N ALA A 392 -34.96 20.82 16.87
CA ALA A 392 -34.56 21.55 15.67
C ALA A 392 -33.53 20.79 14.80
N GLU A 393 -33.48 21.09 13.51
CA GLU A 393 -32.41 20.59 12.64
C GLU A 393 -31.05 21.11 13.11
N LEU A 394 -30.01 20.27 13.00
CA LEU A 394 -28.66 20.63 13.44
C LEU A 394 -27.91 21.40 12.35
N GLU A 395 -27.28 22.53 12.72
CA GLU A 395 -26.41 23.28 11.81
C GLU A 395 -25.15 22.49 11.44
N THR A 396 -24.63 21.68 12.37
CA THR A 396 -23.47 20.82 12.19
C THR A 396 -23.79 19.40 12.64
N ALA A 397 -23.12 18.40 12.05
CA ALA A 397 -23.37 17.01 12.40
C ALA A 397 -22.95 16.75 13.86
N TRP A 398 -23.85 16.16 14.65
CA TRP A 398 -23.59 15.75 16.02
C TRP A 398 -22.91 14.38 16.04
N VAL A 399 -21.60 14.38 16.22
CA VAL A 399 -20.76 13.18 16.31
C VAL A 399 -20.68 12.58 17.72
N PRO A 400 -20.65 13.36 18.83
CA PRO A 400 -20.52 12.79 20.16
C PRO A 400 -21.69 11.85 20.56
N PRO A 401 -21.53 11.07 21.64
CA PRO A 401 -22.65 10.33 22.24
C PRO A 401 -23.82 11.25 22.63
N GLY A 402 -25.01 10.68 22.71
CA GLY A 402 -26.25 11.40 23.03
C GLY A 402 -27.38 10.45 23.42
N THR A 403 -28.61 10.90 23.23
CA THR A 403 -29.81 10.08 23.50
C THR A 403 -30.49 9.70 22.20
N GLN A 404 -30.87 8.44 22.04
CA GLN A 404 -31.65 7.95 20.90
C GLN A 404 -32.99 8.67 20.80
N VAL A 405 -33.32 9.15 19.61
CA VAL A 405 -34.58 9.82 19.26
C VAL A 405 -34.95 9.44 17.83
N ASN A 406 -36.23 9.44 17.46
CA ASN A 406 -36.66 9.04 16.12
C ASN A 406 -36.11 7.66 15.67
N SER A 407 -35.84 6.78 16.65
CA SER A 407 -35.23 5.46 16.51
C SER A 407 -36.20 4.34 16.96
N GLY A 408 -37.50 4.63 17.03
CA GLY A 408 -38.53 3.65 17.32
C GLY A 408 -38.44 3.12 18.75
N GLU A 409 -38.24 1.81 18.92
CA GLU A 409 -38.18 1.18 20.25
C GLU A 409 -36.93 1.55 21.07
N PHE A 410 -35.93 2.16 20.42
CA PHE A 410 -34.69 2.58 21.07
C PHE A 410 -34.76 4.00 21.64
N ASP A 411 -35.85 4.75 21.40
CA ASP A 411 -36.02 6.12 21.86
C ASP A 411 -35.82 6.25 23.39
N GLY A 412 -35.04 7.25 23.80
CA GLY A 412 -34.68 7.51 25.19
C GLY A 412 -33.45 6.76 25.70
N MET A 413 -32.92 5.79 24.94
CA MET A 413 -31.71 5.05 25.31
C MET A 413 -30.44 5.89 25.09
N PRO A 414 -29.40 5.79 25.95
CA PRO A 414 -28.08 6.34 25.63
C PRO A 414 -27.54 5.73 24.32
N SER A 415 -26.93 6.53 23.45
CA SER A 415 -26.51 6.07 22.12
C SER A 415 -25.50 4.91 22.17
N GLU A 416 -24.63 4.87 23.18
CA GLU A 416 -23.66 3.79 23.39
C GLU A 416 -24.35 2.46 23.74
N GLU A 417 -25.38 2.48 24.59
CA GLU A 417 -26.23 1.30 24.84
C GLU A 417 -27.05 0.93 23.60
N GLY A 418 -27.50 1.95 22.85
CA GLY A 418 -28.22 1.79 21.59
C GLY A 418 -27.40 1.09 20.51
N MET A 419 -26.07 1.26 20.48
CA MET A 419 -25.21 0.52 19.55
C MET A 419 -25.38 -0.99 19.71
N GLU A 420 -25.35 -1.48 20.95
CA GLU A 420 -25.47 -2.90 21.25
C GLU A 420 -26.90 -3.40 21.00
N ALA A 421 -27.91 -2.68 21.49
CA ALA A 421 -29.30 -3.09 21.34
C ALA A 421 -29.78 -3.13 19.87
N ILE A 422 -29.35 -2.15 19.05
CA ILE A 422 -29.67 -2.12 17.62
C ILE A 422 -28.92 -3.23 16.88
N ALA A 423 -27.65 -3.48 17.21
CA ALA A 423 -26.88 -4.58 16.61
C ALA A 423 -27.49 -5.95 16.94
N ASP A 424 -27.96 -6.17 18.16
CA ASP A 424 -28.68 -7.40 18.57
C ASP A 424 -29.92 -7.61 17.71
N LYS A 425 -30.77 -6.58 17.57
CA LYS A 425 -31.97 -6.65 16.72
C LYS A 425 -31.62 -6.98 15.26
N ILE A 426 -30.56 -6.39 14.73
CA ILE A 426 -30.10 -6.65 13.35
C ILE A 426 -29.67 -8.11 13.17
N GLU A 427 -28.96 -8.67 14.15
CA GLU A 427 -28.52 -10.07 14.14
C GLU A 427 -29.68 -11.04 14.29
N GLU A 428 -30.60 -10.79 15.24
CA GLU A 428 -31.78 -11.63 15.49
C GLU A 428 -32.69 -11.74 14.25
N ASN A 429 -32.80 -10.66 13.48
CA ASN A 429 -33.61 -10.63 12.27
C ASN A 429 -32.85 -11.05 10.99
N GLY A 430 -31.56 -11.37 11.11
CA GLY A 430 -30.73 -11.74 9.96
C GLY A 430 -30.53 -10.61 8.94
N TRP A 431 -30.61 -9.36 9.38
CA TRP A 431 -30.37 -8.17 8.54
C TRP A 431 -28.90 -7.78 8.46
N GLY A 432 -28.06 -8.39 9.28
CA GLY A 432 -26.66 -8.02 9.40
C GLY A 432 -25.96 -8.77 10.53
N LYS A 433 -24.76 -8.30 10.88
CA LYS A 433 -23.94 -8.85 11.97
C LYS A 433 -22.88 -7.88 12.44
N ARG A 434 -22.48 -7.98 13.71
CA ARG A 434 -21.26 -7.34 14.21
C ARG A 434 -20.06 -7.88 13.44
N SER A 435 -19.17 -6.98 13.06
CA SER A 435 -18.00 -7.31 12.25
C SER A 435 -16.81 -6.42 12.60
N VAL A 436 -15.63 -6.91 12.26
CA VAL A 436 -14.39 -6.16 12.33
C VAL A 436 -13.89 -5.97 10.91
N THR A 437 -13.61 -4.73 10.54
CA THR A 437 -13.04 -4.37 9.24
C THR A 437 -11.68 -3.72 9.41
N TYR A 438 -10.86 -3.80 8.37
CA TYR A 438 -9.54 -3.19 8.34
C TYR A 438 -9.43 -2.24 7.16
N HIS A 439 -8.67 -1.16 7.33
CA HIS A 439 -8.17 -0.37 6.21
C HIS A 439 -7.09 -1.13 5.43
N LEU A 440 -6.33 -2.00 6.11
CA LEU A 440 -5.41 -2.92 5.47
C LEU A 440 -6.13 -3.76 4.40
N ARG A 441 -5.48 -3.88 3.25
CA ARG A 441 -5.91 -4.76 2.15
C ARG A 441 -4.94 -5.89 1.96
N ASP A 442 -5.42 -6.96 1.33
CA ASP A 442 -4.54 -8.02 0.88
C ASP A 442 -3.52 -7.51 -0.13
N TRP A 443 -2.31 -8.02 0.00
CA TRP A 443 -1.14 -7.45 -0.65
C TRP A 443 -1.06 -7.96 -2.08
N LEU A 444 -1.37 -7.09 -3.06
CA LEU A 444 -1.17 -7.38 -4.49
C LEU A 444 0.34 -7.50 -4.78
N ILE A 445 0.80 -8.71 -5.12
CA ILE A 445 2.22 -9.00 -5.34
C ILE A 445 2.61 -9.19 -6.81
N SER A 446 1.69 -9.58 -7.69
CA SER A 446 2.03 -9.76 -9.10
C SER A 446 2.26 -8.44 -9.82
N ARG A 447 3.22 -8.42 -10.74
CA ARG A 447 3.56 -7.25 -11.57
C ARG A 447 3.75 -7.72 -13.01
N GLN A 448 3.27 -6.95 -13.97
CA GLN A 448 3.46 -7.25 -15.40
C GLN A 448 4.78 -6.62 -15.86
N ARG A 449 5.88 -7.08 -15.27
CA ARG A 449 7.24 -6.56 -15.48
C ARG A 449 8.19 -7.74 -15.64
N TYR A 450 9.28 -7.52 -16.37
CA TYR A 450 10.27 -8.57 -16.61
C TYR A 450 11.18 -8.75 -15.41
N TRP A 451 11.75 -7.66 -14.88
CA TRP A 451 12.81 -7.72 -13.87
C TRP A 451 12.28 -8.01 -12.45
N GLY A 452 11.85 -9.25 -12.21
CA GLY A 452 11.31 -9.71 -10.93
C GLY A 452 11.34 -11.24 -10.79
N THR A 453 10.95 -11.72 -9.60
CA THR A 453 10.85 -13.17 -9.34
C THR A 453 9.68 -13.78 -10.13
N PRO A 454 9.90 -14.80 -10.97
CA PRO A 454 8.81 -15.53 -11.62
C PRO A 454 7.90 -16.20 -10.58
N ILE A 455 6.58 -16.05 -10.71
CA ILE A 455 5.61 -16.72 -9.84
C ILE A 455 5.55 -18.21 -10.24
N PRO A 456 5.77 -19.16 -9.32
CA PRO A 456 5.93 -20.59 -9.63
C PRO A 456 4.58 -21.29 -9.83
N ILE A 457 3.81 -20.82 -10.80
CA ILE A 457 2.47 -21.30 -11.16
C ILE A 457 2.42 -21.60 -12.65
N ILE A 458 1.85 -22.76 -12.99
CA ILE A 458 1.53 -23.19 -14.34
C ILE A 458 0.03 -22.98 -14.55
N TYR A 459 -0.35 -22.40 -15.68
CA TYR A 459 -1.74 -22.34 -16.13
C TYR A 459 -1.95 -23.43 -17.17
N CYS A 460 -2.86 -24.35 -16.88
CA CYS A 460 -3.23 -25.46 -17.73
C CYS A 460 -4.72 -25.32 -18.08
N ASP A 461 -5.06 -25.44 -19.37
CA ASP A 461 -6.44 -25.26 -19.82
C ASP A 461 -7.40 -26.31 -19.22
N ASP A 462 -6.90 -27.52 -18.92
CA ASP A 462 -7.68 -28.61 -18.31
C ASP A 462 -7.64 -28.62 -16.77
N CYS A 463 -6.50 -28.25 -16.17
CA CYS A 463 -6.25 -28.35 -14.73
C CYS A 463 -6.41 -27.02 -13.97
N GLY A 464 -6.54 -25.91 -14.68
CA GLY A 464 -6.56 -24.56 -14.11
C GLY A 464 -5.19 -24.11 -13.60
N THR A 465 -5.13 -23.67 -12.34
CA THR A 465 -3.92 -23.12 -11.73
C THR A 465 -3.17 -24.22 -10.97
N VAL A 466 -1.96 -24.56 -11.41
CA VAL A 466 -1.15 -25.66 -10.86
C VAL A 466 0.18 -25.13 -10.31
N ALA A 467 0.52 -25.49 -9.08
CA ALA A 467 1.82 -25.16 -8.50
C ALA A 467 2.97 -25.91 -9.17
N VAL A 468 4.08 -25.23 -9.46
CA VAL A 468 5.33 -25.88 -9.86
C VAL A 468 5.80 -26.78 -8.70
N PRO A 469 6.25 -28.03 -8.95
CA PRO A 469 6.79 -28.87 -7.89
C PRO A 469 8.02 -28.23 -7.23
N GLU A 470 8.13 -28.30 -5.90
CA GLU A 470 9.22 -27.65 -5.15
C GLU A 470 10.62 -28.07 -5.62
N ARG A 471 10.77 -29.33 -6.05
CA ARG A 471 12.03 -29.86 -6.58
C ARG A 471 12.47 -29.23 -7.91
N ASP A 472 11.52 -28.61 -8.62
CA ASP A 472 11.75 -27.99 -9.94
C ASP A 472 12.03 -26.47 -9.79
N LEU A 473 12.13 -25.96 -8.56
CA LEU A 473 12.58 -24.59 -8.30
C LEU A 473 14.11 -24.45 -8.44
N PRO A 474 14.61 -23.29 -8.88
CA PRO A 474 13.85 -22.10 -9.27
C PRO A 474 13.26 -22.16 -10.67
N VAL A 475 12.08 -21.56 -10.85
CA VAL A 475 11.65 -21.11 -12.18
C VAL A 475 12.54 -19.93 -12.56
N LEU A 476 13.44 -20.14 -13.52
CA LEU A 476 14.42 -19.12 -13.91
C LEU A 476 13.75 -17.98 -14.67
N LEU A 477 14.16 -16.75 -14.34
CA LEU A 477 13.89 -15.61 -15.21
C LEU A 477 14.69 -15.79 -16.51
N PRO A 478 14.06 -15.68 -17.70
CA PRO A 478 14.78 -15.77 -18.98
C PRO A 478 15.95 -14.77 -19.03
N ASP A 479 16.99 -15.09 -19.78
CA ASP A 479 18.16 -14.18 -19.90
C ASP A 479 17.90 -13.00 -20.85
N HIS A 480 16.93 -13.13 -21.76
CA HIS A 480 16.53 -12.10 -22.73
C HIS A 480 15.01 -12.08 -22.91
N VAL A 481 14.44 -10.90 -23.16
CA VAL A 481 13.02 -10.67 -23.49
C VAL A 481 12.88 -9.92 -24.80
#